data_AF-A0A0N4T6K4-F1
#
_entry.id   AF-A0A0N4T6K4-F1
#
_cell.length_a   1.000
_cell.length_b   1.000
_cell.length_c   1.000
_cell.angle_alpha   90.00
_cell.angle_beta   90.00
_cell.angle_gamma   90.00
#
_symmetry.space_group_name_H-M   'P 1'
#
loop_
_entity.id
_entity.type
_entity.pdbx_description
1 polymer ?
#
loop_
_entity_poly.entity_id
_entity_poly.type
_entity_poly.pdbx_seq_one_letter_code
_entity_poly.pdbx_strand_id
1 'polypeptide(L)'
;MDFLAHEGGGSDDGHEQSDEEVTRWEREQMKKGVSSHKVEMLERERAKMEAVMRAIRSSMELPPENREQLPMEMDIDFSESDMLSLSQTGRISGKTIAVSLKEILSKLQQRKIDGKESVNAREAEFERTTAQIQENKEMISKLEMEEPRIRERFQVYQDIRAYARDLLECLSEKIGEVKDLESRMAEILDGRARRLRTRRRNDVHDMYDECSAAAAGRPLHQRAPEVSQRAAEREARRSRRRRLRENTLEGVSHEEGLSTDDEETNSEIVARQQSIDEIRAAANVIFVDALDDFCRIDRILSRFVDWLAHDEESFVNAYVHLCIPKLISLFIRLELIDWGPLENDSRPVNSMRWYEDLIGCAAVSSNINVEHPILVSLIPLCIEKVVLWKITDLIRERWDPLSQHQCRNLGFLLNQLIDECPTLVPSSRPVQKLLQTICLRAQDAIDEDLFVPIYSKQAVENPATGCKAFLDRQTWTSVKLIRCLNCLSAVLSEEKMRELVLDGIVNRVMPALQCATISDQSMIRKCRALMKLIPAAWRENNTRIALRNFNDLLGKVAEEHKNNREFVKEVKKFVTVNKCC
;
A
#
# COMPACT_ATOMS: atom_id res chain seq x y z
N MET A 1 -65.58 13.92 24.80
CA MET A 1 -65.54 12.53 24.31
C MET A 1 -65.29 12.59 22.80
N ASP A 2 -64.33 13.42 22.36
CA ASP A 2 -62.88 13.19 22.41
C ASP A 2 -62.52 12.11 21.39
N PHE A 3 -61.61 12.30 20.44
CA PHE A 3 -60.73 13.39 20.04
C PHE A 3 -60.10 12.83 18.76
N LEU A 4 -59.94 13.58 17.66
CA LEU A 4 -58.93 13.33 16.61
C LEU A 4 -59.04 14.39 15.50
N ALA A 5 -58.26 15.47 15.64
CA ALA A 5 -57.75 16.31 14.55
C ALA A 5 -56.51 17.10 15.03
N HIS A 6 -55.50 17.23 14.13
CA HIS A 6 -54.24 18.02 14.22
C HIS A 6 -53.17 17.50 15.21
N GLU A 7 -51.85 17.46 14.98
CA GLU A 7 -50.84 18.26 14.23
C GLU A 7 -49.63 17.33 13.92
N GLY A 8 -48.76 17.54 12.92
CA GLY A 8 -47.62 18.46 12.97
C GLY A 8 -46.32 17.73 13.38
N GLY A 9 -45.27 17.80 12.53
CA GLY A 9 -44.07 16.96 12.64
C GLY A 9 -43.06 17.32 13.73
N GLY A 10 -42.02 16.49 13.83
CA GLY A 10 -40.77 16.78 14.55
C GLY A 10 -40.24 15.59 15.36
N SER A 11 -39.09 15.04 14.95
CA SER A 11 -37.91 14.79 15.79
C SER A 11 -36.95 13.79 15.13
N ASP A 12 -36.11 14.28 14.21
CA ASP A 12 -34.87 13.63 13.72
C ASP A 12 -33.62 14.41 14.15
N ASP A 13 -33.76 15.29 15.17
CA ASP A 13 -32.72 16.23 15.62
C ASP A 13 -31.66 15.60 16.57
N GLY A 14 -31.75 14.30 16.85
CA GLY A 14 -30.89 13.66 17.85
C GLY A 14 -29.51 13.22 17.34
N HIS A 15 -29.40 12.87 16.05
CA HIS A 15 -28.16 12.35 15.47
C HIS A 15 -27.28 13.44 14.85
N GLU A 16 -27.88 14.51 14.31
CA GLU A 16 -27.11 15.62 13.73
C GLU A 16 -26.43 16.51 14.80
N GLN A 17 -27.04 16.69 15.97
CA GLN A 17 -26.42 17.49 17.05
C GLN A 17 -25.15 16.85 17.61
N SER A 18 -25.07 15.51 17.69
CA SER A 18 -23.87 14.80 18.17
C SER A 18 -22.70 14.99 17.21
N ASP A 19 -22.93 14.89 15.90
CA ASP A 19 -21.89 15.09 14.89
C ASP A 19 -21.46 16.56 14.79
N GLU A 20 -22.39 17.50 14.95
CA GLU A 20 -22.06 18.93 15.00
C GLU A 20 -21.22 19.31 16.23
N GLU A 21 -21.51 18.69 17.39
CA GLU A 21 -20.77 18.94 18.64
C GLU A 21 -19.36 18.35 18.58
N VAL A 22 -19.20 17.14 18.01
CA VAL A 22 -17.90 16.53 17.72
C VAL A 22 -17.12 17.37 16.70
N THR A 23 -17.76 17.84 15.64
CA THR A 23 -17.10 18.69 14.62
C THR A 23 -16.75 20.08 15.17
N ARG A 24 -17.53 20.62 16.12
CA ARG A 24 -17.16 21.84 16.87
C ARG A 24 -15.97 21.60 17.80
N TRP A 25 -15.98 20.49 18.52
CA TRP A 25 -14.90 20.12 19.42
C TRP A 25 -13.59 19.87 18.66
N GLU A 26 -13.63 19.19 17.51
CA GLU A 26 -12.49 18.99 16.61
C GLU A 26 -11.96 20.31 16.04
N ARG A 27 -12.86 21.23 15.63
CA ARG A 27 -12.48 22.59 15.21
C ARG A 27 -11.86 23.40 16.34
N GLU A 28 -12.33 23.24 17.58
CA GLU A 28 -11.71 23.88 18.75
C GLU A 28 -10.35 23.27 19.10
N GLN A 29 -10.14 21.97 18.91
CA GLN A 29 -8.83 21.34 19.07
C GLN A 29 -7.86 21.76 17.96
N MET A 30 -8.32 21.88 16.71
CA MET A 30 -7.52 22.44 15.62
C MET A 30 -7.13 23.90 15.87
N LYS A 31 -8.04 24.71 16.43
CA LYS A 31 -7.77 26.11 16.77
C LYS A 31 -6.81 26.25 17.96
N LYS A 32 -6.73 25.25 18.83
CA LYS A 32 -5.74 25.15 19.92
C LYS A 32 -4.39 24.60 19.44
N GLY A 33 -4.37 23.74 18.42
CA GLY A 33 -3.16 23.13 17.84
C GLY A 33 -2.47 23.98 16.77
N VAL A 34 -3.20 24.87 16.10
CA VAL A 34 -2.64 25.80 15.12
C VAL A 34 -2.54 27.17 15.77
N SER A 35 -1.33 27.52 16.24
CA SER A 35 -1.05 28.87 16.72
C SER A 35 -1.42 29.86 15.61
N SER A 36 -2.51 30.62 15.81
CA SER A 36 -2.96 31.69 14.89
C SER A 36 -1.81 32.63 14.52
N HIS A 37 -0.86 32.79 15.45
CA HIS A 37 0.35 33.56 15.25
C HIS A 37 1.30 32.96 14.20
N LYS A 38 1.40 31.62 14.10
CA LYS A 38 2.20 30.95 13.05
C LYS A 38 1.55 31.07 11.68
N VAL A 39 0.22 31.01 11.59
CA VAL A 39 -0.49 31.19 10.30
C VAL A 39 -0.38 32.64 9.83
N GLU A 40 -0.58 33.60 10.74
CA GLU A 40 -0.42 35.02 10.44
C GLU A 40 1.04 35.38 10.10
N MET A 41 2.02 34.70 10.72
CA MET A 41 3.44 34.83 10.39
C MET A 41 3.75 34.29 8.99
N LEU A 42 3.21 33.12 8.62
CA LEU A 42 3.36 32.53 7.29
C LEU A 42 2.68 33.38 6.21
N GLU A 43 1.51 33.95 6.50
CA GLU A 43 0.82 34.87 5.59
C GLU A 43 1.58 36.20 5.44
N ARG A 44 2.15 36.73 6.53
CA ARG A 44 3.05 37.90 6.47
C ARG A 44 4.32 37.61 5.68
N GLU A 45 4.93 36.44 5.84
CA GLU A 45 6.11 36.05 5.06
C GLU A 45 5.78 35.86 3.59
N ARG A 46 4.62 35.26 3.28
CA ARG A 46 4.13 35.13 1.90
C ARG A 46 3.89 36.49 1.25
N ALA A 47 3.25 37.41 1.96
CA ALA A 47 3.02 38.78 1.49
C ALA A 47 4.32 39.58 1.32
N LYS A 48 5.28 39.43 2.24
CA LYS A 48 6.62 40.02 2.12
C LYS A 48 7.38 39.46 0.92
N MET A 49 7.36 38.15 0.72
CA MET A 49 8.03 37.50 -0.41
C MET A 49 7.40 37.89 -1.76
N GLU A 50 6.08 38.08 -1.80
CA GLU A 50 5.38 38.57 -2.98
C GLU A 50 5.69 40.04 -3.28
N ALA A 51 5.81 40.88 -2.24
CA ALA A 51 6.24 42.27 -2.38
C ALA A 51 7.70 42.38 -2.87
N VAL A 52 8.60 41.53 -2.37
CA VAL A 52 10.00 41.46 -2.82
C VAL A 52 10.07 40.99 -4.28
N MET A 53 9.31 39.97 -4.68
CA MET A 53 9.26 39.54 -6.07
C MET A 53 8.70 40.60 -7.01
N ARG A 54 7.73 41.41 -6.54
CA ARG A 54 7.19 42.54 -7.30
C ARG A 54 8.23 43.66 -7.47
N ALA A 55 8.99 43.98 -6.41
CA ALA A 55 10.06 44.97 -6.44
C ALA A 55 11.22 44.57 -7.38
N ILE A 56 11.60 43.29 -7.37
CA ILE A 56 12.62 42.74 -8.28
C ILE A 56 12.13 42.86 -9.74
N ARG A 57 10.87 42.53 -10.00
CA ARG A 57 10.28 42.61 -11.35
C ARG A 57 10.23 44.05 -11.87
N SER A 58 9.93 45.03 -11.00
CA SER A 58 9.97 46.45 -11.36
C SER A 58 11.38 47.01 -11.54
N SER A 59 12.42 46.39 -10.95
CA SER A 59 13.81 46.84 -11.11
C SER A 59 14.49 46.38 -12.41
N MET A 60 13.83 45.52 -13.20
CA MET A 60 14.37 44.95 -14.43
C MET A 60 13.92 45.68 -15.70
N GLU A 61 13.00 46.65 -15.60
CA GLU A 61 12.60 47.53 -16.71
C GLU A 61 13.32 48.89 -16.59
N LEU A 62 14.31 49.12 -17.45
CA LEU A 62 15.02 50.40 -17.58
C LEU A 62 14.30 51.34 -18.57
N PRO A 63 13.99 52.58 -18.17
CA PRO A 63 14.03 53.74 -19.06
C PRO A 63 15.22 54.67 -18.71
N PRO A 64 15.69 55.51 -19.66
CA PRO A 64 16.99 56.17 -19.57
C PRO A 64 16.97 57.45 -18.72
N GLU A 65 18.12 57.69 -18.09
CA GLU A 65 18.70 58.98 -17.68
C GLU A 65 17.76 60.09 -17.18
N ASN A 66 17.69 60.23 -15.85
CA ASN A 66 17.84 61.55 -15.23
C ASN A 66 18.43 61.41 -13.82
N ARG A 67 19.54 62.11 -13.60
CA ARG A 67 20.19 62.28 -12.30
C ARG A 67 19.33 63.17 -11.41
N GLU A 68 18.71 62.61 -10.38
CA GLU A 68 18.41 63.34 -9.15
C GLU A 68 18.89 62.51 -7.95
N GLN A 69 19.80 63.09 -7.18
CA GLN A 69 20.28 62.54 -5.92
C GLN A 69 19.13 62.53 -4.91
N LEU A 70 18.66 61.36 -4.51
CA LEU A 70 17.78 61.23 -3.36
C LEU A 70 18.59 61.42 -2.06
N PRO A 71 18.12 62.21 -1.10
CA PRO A 71 18.81 62.40 0.17
C PRO A 71 18.78 61.11 0.99
N MET A 72 19.94 60.67 1.49
CA MET A 72 20.01 59.72 2.60
C MET A 72 19.45 60.42 3.84
N GLU A 73 18.28 60.02 4.30
CA GLU A 73 17.89 60.23 5.69
C GLU A 73 18.78 59.32 6.56
N MET A 74 19.70 59.96 7.25
CA MET A 74 20.57 59.34 8.23
C MET A 74 19.88 59.56 9.58
N ASP A 75 19.25 58.51 10.12
CA ASP A 75 18.72 58.52 11.48
C ASP A 75 19.90 58.68 12.46
N ILE A 76 20.19 59.93 12.81
CA ILE A 76 21.06 60.26 13.93
C ILE A 76 20.14 60.39 15.15
N ASP A 77 20.24 59.41 16.05
CA ASP A 77 19.61 59.44 17.36
C ASP A 77 20.26 60.54 18.21
N PHE A 78 19.78 61.77 18.05
CA PHE A 78 20.12 62.89 18.95
C PHE A 78 19.24 62.78 20.18
N SER A 79 19.84 62.44 21.31
CA SER A 79 19.23 62.66 22.61
C SER A 79 19.00 64.16 22.81
N GLU A 80 17.78 64.62 22.52
CA GLU A 80 17.27 65.93 22.93
C GLU A 80 17.17 65.99 24.46
N SER A 81 18.28 66.33 25.12
CA SER A 81 18.27 66.98 26.42
C SER A 81 19.63 67.59 26.71
N ASP A 82 19.92 68.72 26.05
CA ASP A 82 20.68 69.86 26.59
C ASP A 82 21.24 70.73 25.45
N MET A 83 20.40 71.57 24.83
CA MET A 83 20.90 72.78 24.16
C MET A 83 19.79 73.77 23.78
N LEU A 84 19.13 74.38 24.77
CA LEU A 84 18.49 75.69 24.60
C LEU A 84 18.58 76.48 25.92
N SER A 85 19.74 77.08 26.18
CA SER A 85 19.87 78.16 27.16
C SER A 85 21.07 79.03 26.84
N LEU A 86 20.92 79.93 25.86
CA LEU A 86 21.74 81.13 25.75
C LEU A 86 20.97 82.22 24.98
N SER A 87 20.25 83.07 25.72
CA SER A 87 20.44 84.53 25.71
C SER A 87 19.23 85.28 26.29
N GLN A 88 19.21 85.47 27.61
CA GLN A 88 18.65 86.68 28.20
C GLN A 88 19.63 87.23 29.24
N THR A 89 20.31 88.30 28.81
CA THR A 89 20.74 89.46 29.59
C THR A 89 20.67 89.36 31.13
N GLY A 90 21.84 89.26 31.75
CA GLY A 90 22.29 90.17 32.82
C GLY A 90 21.55 90.16 34.16
N ARG A 91 22.12 89.44 35.14
CA ARG A 91 22.30 89.92 36.53
C ARG A 91 23.43 89.14 37.21
N ILE A 92 24.60 89.76 37.28
CA ILE A 92 25.74 89.27 38.06
C ILE A 92 25.53 89.77 39.49
N SER A 93 25.14 88.87 40.39
CA SER A 93 25.23 89.11 41.84
C SER A 93 26.61 88.65 42.30
N GLY A 94 27.50 89.60 42.59
CA GLY A 94 28.85 89.32 43.03
C GLY A 94 28.90 88.57 44.37
N LYS A 95 29.56 87.41 44.36
CA LYS A 95 30.25 86.84 45.53
C LYS A 95 31.44 86.02 45.02
N THR A 96 32.61 86.63 45.07
CA THR A 96 33.90 85.99 44.82
C THR A 96 34.24 85.04 45.97
N ILE A 97 34.33 83.74 45.69
CA ILE A 97 34.98 82.76 46.56
C ILE A 97 36.45 82.71 46.14
N ALA A 98 37.37 82.92 47.09
CA ALA A 98 38.80 82.86 46.84
C ALA A 98 39.21 81.42 46.46
N VAL A 99 39.71 81.24 45.24
CA VAL A 99 40.23 79.95 44.74
C VAL A 99 41.75 79.95 44.90
N SER A 100 42.32 78.90 45.48
CA SER A 100 43.76 78.79 45.71
C SER A 100 44.52 78.53 44.40
N LEU A 101 45.66 79.19 44.19
CA LEU A 101 46.48 79.06 42.97
C LEU A 101 46.96 77.61 42.73
N LYS A 102 47.08 76.82 43.81
CA LYS A 102 47.41 75.39 43.78
C LYS A 102 46.24 74.53 43.25
N GLU A 103 44.99 74.93 43.51
CA GLU A 103 43.79 74.29 42.96
C GLU A 103 43.59 74.60 41.48
N ILE A 104 44.01 75.78 41.02
CA ILE A 104 43.95 76.13 39.59
C ILE A 104 44.97 75.30 38.80
N LEU A 105 46.19 75.15 39.33
CA LEU A 105 47.23 74.31 38.72
C LEU A 105 46.84 72.82 38.72
N SER A 106 46.27 72.30 39.81
CA SER A 106 45.80 70.91 39.84
C SER A 106 44.63 70.68 38.88
N LYS A 107 43.68 71.63 38.77
CA LYS A 107 42.58 71.57 37.79
C LYS A 107 43.09 71.62 36.34
N LEU A 108 44.13 72.40 36.05
CA LEU A 108 44.75 72.45 34.72
C LEU A 108 45.50 71.16 34.38
N GLN A 109 46.22 70.58 35.35
CA GLN A 109 46.86 69.27 35.17
C GLN A 109 45.82 68.15 34.99
N GLN A 110 44.73 68.18 35.76
CA GLN A 110 43.62 67.23 35.61
C GLN A 110 42.98 67.35 34.22
N ARG A 111 42.64 68.56 33.76
CA ARG A 111 42.12 68.76 32.39
C ARG A 111 43.06 68.25 31.29
N LYS A 112 44.37 68.37 31.50
CA LYS A 112 45.37 67.84 30.54
C LYS A 112 45.36 66.31 30.52
N ILE A 113 45.17 65.67 31.67
CA ILE A 113 45.03 64.21 31.78
C ILE A 113 43.70 63.76 31.18
N ASP A 114 42.59 64.38 31.57
CA ASP A 114 41.25 64.08 31.07
C ASP A 114 41.17 64.28 29.53
N GLY A 115 41.80 65.33 29.02
CA GLY A 115 41.90 65.58 27.58
C GLY A 115 42.70 64.51 26.85
N LYS A 116 43.79 64.02 27.46
CA LYS A 116 44.60 62.94 26.89
C LYS A 116 43.88 61.60 26.93
N GLU A 117 43.16 61.30 28.00
CA GLU A 117 42.29 60.12 28.11
C GLU A 117 41.14 60.18 27.12
N SER A 118 40.52 61.35 26.91
CA SER A 118 39.46 61.54 25.92
C SER A 118 39.95 61.35 24.48
N VAL A 119 41.16 61.82 24.15
CA VAL A 119 41.79 61.58 22.85
C VAL A 119 42.08 60.09 22.66
N ASN A 120 42.71 59.44 23.65
CA ASN A 120 42.97 57.99 23.59
C ASN A 120 41.68 57.17 23.47
N ALA A 121 40.62 57.58 24.17
CA ALA A 121 39.31 56.92 24.08
C ALA A 121 38.70 57.06 22.69
N ARG A 122 38.76 58.27 22.10
CA ARG A 122 38.32 58.52 20.72
C ARG A 122 39.16 57.78 19.69
N GLU A 123 40.47 57.67 19.90
CA GLU A 123 41.39 56.95 19.01
C GLU A 123 41.09 55.43 19.05
N ALA A 124 40.87 54.87 20.24
CA ALA A 124 40.46 53.48 20.41
C ALA A 124 39.04 53.18 19.85
N GLU A 125 38.13 54.15 19.92
CA GLU A 125 36.79 54.07 19.31
C GLU A 125 36.87 54.16 17.78
N PHE A 126 37.74 55.03 17.26
CA PHE A 126 38.02 55.13 15.83
C PHE A 126 38.64 53.85 15.28
N GLU A 127 39.62 53.27 15.97
CA GLU A 127 40.21 51.97 15.61
C GLU A 127 39.17 50.85 15.60
N ARG A 128 38.32 50.77 16.64
CA ARG A 128 37.21 49.80 16.70
C ARG A 128 36.24 49.96 15.54
N THR A 129 35.80 51.19 15.27
CA THR A 129 34.87 51.49 14.18
C THR A 129 35.49 51.17 12.82
N THR A 130 36.77 51.48 12.64
CA THR A 130 37.52 51.18 11.41
C THR A 130 37.64 49.67 11.18
N ALA A 131 37.94 48.90 12.23
CA ALA A 131 37.97 47.44 12.17
C ALA A 131 36.60 46.86 11.79
N GLN A 132 35.52 47.38 12.37
CA GLN A 132 34.16 46.91 12.07
C GLN A 132 33.70 47.28 10.65
N ILE A 133 34.09 48.46 10.13
CA ILE A 133 33.88 48.82 8.73
C ILE A 133 34.61 47.84 7.80
N GLN A 134 35.83 47.44 8.16
CA GLN A 134 36.61 46.48 7.38
C GLN A 134 35.95 45.09 7.39
N GLU A 135 35.52 44.60 8.55
CA GLU A 135 34.77 43.34 8.67
C GLU A 135 33.47 43.37 7.85
N ASN A 136 32.70 44.47 7.93
CA ASN A 136 31.47 44.63 7.15
C ASN A 136 31.74 44.64 5.64
N LYS A 137 32.83 45.30 5.18
CA LYS A 137 33.22 45.27 3.76
C LYS A 137 33.60 43.87 3.30
N GLU A 138 34.32 43.12 4.12
CA GLU A 138 34.65 41.71 3.83
C GLU A 138 33.39 40.84 3.80
N MET A 139 32.43 41.10 4.68
CA MET A 139 31.14 40.40 4.68
C MET A 139 30.31 40.72 3.42
N ILE A 140 30.22 41.99 3.02
CA ILE A 140 29.54 42.40 1.78
C ILE A 140 30.16 41.70 0.58
N SER A 141 31.49 41.71 0.46
CA SER A 141 32.18 41.06 -0.65
C SER A 141 31.91 39.54 -0.69
N LYS A 142 31.86 38.87 0.47
CA LYS A 142 31.47 37.46 0.54
C LYS A 142 30.03 37.23 0.07
N LEU A 143 29.09 38.08 0.49
CA LEU A 143 27.68 37.98 0.07
C LEU A 143 27.50 38.21 -1.43
N GLU A 144 28.20 39.19 -2.01
CA GLU A 144 28.19 39.45 -3.45
C GLU A 144 28.76 38.28 -4.26
N MET A 145 29.76 37.57 -3.71
CA MET A 145 30.28 36.35 -4.33
C MET A 145 29.30 35.17 -4.26
N GLU A 146 28.50 35.08 -3.19
CA GLU A 146 27.50 34.01 -3.02
C GLU A 146 26.18 34.29 -3.75
N GLU A 147 25.85 35.56 -4.01
CA GLU A 147 24.62 36.00 -4.66
C GLU A 147 24.30 35.25 -5.97
N PRO A 148 25.21 35.11 -6.96
CA PRO A 148 24.88 34.44 -8.23
C PRO A 148 24.53 32.97 -8.01
N ARG A 149 25.23 32.27 -7.09
CA ARG A 149 24.96 30.88 -6.75
C ARG A 149 23.59 30.72 -6.08
N ILE A 150 23.24 31.63 -5.17
CA ILE A 150 21.94 31.62 -4.49
C ILE A 150 20.81 31.92 -5.48
N ARG A 151 21.02 32.88 -6.40
CA ARG A 151 20.06 33.25 -7.45
C ARG A 151 19.77 32.08 -8.39
N GLU A 152 20.80 31.38 -8.85
CA GLU A 152 20.66 30.19 -9.71
C GLU A 152 19.86 29.10 -9.00
N ARG A 153 20.23 28.75 -7.75
CA ARG A 153 19.48 27.77 -6.94
C ARG A 153 18.03 28.17 -6.74
N PHE A 154 17.78 29.45 -6.45
CA PHE A 154 16.42 29.96 -6.28
C PHE A 154 15.60 29.80 -7.56
N GLN A 155 16.17 30.08 -8.74
CA GLN A 155 15.48 29.91 -10.02
C GLN A 155 15.11 28.44 -10.25
N VAL A 156 16.05 27.52 -10.07
CA VAL A 156 15.80 26.07 -10.19
C VAL A 156 14.65 25.63 -9.27
N TYR A 157 14.62 26.13 -8.03
CA TYR A 157 13.52 25.82 -7.09
C TYR A 157 12.18 26.43 -7.50
N GLN A 158 12.18 27.62 -8.10
CA GLN A 158 10.94 28.20 -8.65
C GLN A 158 10.42 27.39 -9.83
N ASP A 159 11.30 26.95 -10.72
CA ASP A 159 10.94 26.17 -11.90
C ASP A 159 10.40 24.80 -11.51
N ILE A 160 11.06 24.09 -10.58
CA ILE A 160 10.59 22.81 -10.04
C ILE A 160 9.25 22.99 -9.32
N ARG A 161 9.08 24.08 -8.56
CA ARG A 161 7.82 24.37 -7.86
C ARG A 161 6.67 24.63 -8.82
N ALA A 162 6.92 25.36 -9.92
CA ALA A 162 5.93 25.58 -10.96
C ALA A 162 5.57 24.25 -11.64
N TYR A 163 6.58 23.51 -12.08
CA TYR A 163 6.42 22.20 -12.69
C TYR A 163 5.63 21.21 -11.81
N ALA A 164 6.00 21.10 -10.52
CA ALA A 164 5.33 20.20 -9.59
C ALA A 164 3.85 20.59 -9.37
N ARG A 165 3.52 21.89 -9.42
CA ARG A 165 2.13 22.35 -9.32
C ARG A 165 1.33 21.91 -10.54
N ASP A 166 1.86 22.17 -11.73
CA ASP A 166 1.19 21.84 -12.99
C ASP A 166 1.02 20.32 -13.13
N LEU A 167 2.03 19.55 -12.73
CA LEU A 167 1.95 18.08 -12.68
C LEU A 167 0.87 17.61 -11.72
N LEU A 168 0.80 18.17 -10.50
CA LEU A 168 -0.21 17.78 -9.52
C LEU A 168 -1.63 18.14 -9.94
N GLU A 169 -1.81 19.28 -10.62
CA GLU A 169 -3.08 19.70 -11.21
C GLU A 169 -3.54 18.70 -12.28
N CYS A 170 -2.66 18.37 -13.23
CA CYS A 170 -2.89 17.34 -14.26
C CYS A 170 -3.28 15.99 -13.63
N LEU A 171 -2.49 15.49 -12.67
CA LEU A 171 -2.77 14.20 -12.02
C LEU A 171 -4.07 14.22 -11.20
N SER A 172 -4.41 15.36 -10.60
CA SER A 172 -5.62 15.53 -9.80
C SER A 172 -6.89 15.55 -10.66
N GLU A 173 -6.82 16.02 -11.90
CA GLU A 173 -7.91 15.89 -12.86
C GLU A 173 -8.10 14.43 -13.28
N LYS A 174 -7.01 13.74 -13.64
CA LYS A 174 -7.05 12.37 -14.18
C LYS A 174 -7.30 11.27 -13.13
N ILE A 175 -7.10 11.54 -11.84
CA ILE A 175 -7.28 10.52 -10.79
C ILE A 175 -8.71 9.99 -10.70
N GLY A 176 -9.71 10.84 -10.99
CA GLY A 176 -11.12 10.45 -10.99
C GLY A 176 -11.43 9.45 -12.10
N GLU A 177 -10.97 9.73 -13.31
CA GLU A 177 -11.14 8.86 -14.48
C GLU A 177 -10.48 7.50 -14.28
N VAL A 178 -9.24 7.46 -13.78
CA VAL A 178 -8.55 6.18 -13.50
C VAL A 178 -9.28 5.37 -12.44
N LYS A 179 -9.79 6.01 -11.38
CA LYS A 179 -10.58 5.32 -10.34
C LYS A 179 -11.87 4.72 -10.89
N ASP A 180 -12.57 5.43 -11.79
CA ASP A 180 -13.78 4.91 -12.45
C ASP A 180 -13.46 3.66 -13.27
N LEU A 181 -12.41 3.71 -14.09
CA LEU A 181 -12.00 2.58 -14.91
C LEU A 181 -11.56 1.38 -14.06
N GLU A 182 -10.83 1.61 -12.98
CA GLU A 182 -10.49 0.56 -12.01
C GLU A 182 -11.73 -0.06 -11.37
N SER A 183 -12.71 0.76 -10.97
CA SER A 183 -13.98 0.27 -10.39
C SER A 183 -14.74 -0.61 -11.37
N ARG A 184 -14.91 -0.15 -12.62
CA ARG A 184 -15.57 -0.91 -13.69
C ARG A 184 -14.85 -2.22 -13.98
N MET A 185 -13.51 -2.20 -14.01
CA MET A 185 -12.70 -3.41 -14.19
C MET A 185 -12.87 -4.36 -13.01
N ALA A 186 -12.92 -3.85 -11.78
CA ALA A 186 -13.15 -4.62 -10.58
C ALA A 186 -14.53 -5.27 -10.55
N GLU A 187 -15.59 -4.55 -10.91
CA GLU A 187 -16.95 -5.08 -11.00
C GLU A 187 -17.03 -6.31 -11.92
N ILE A 188 -16.39 -6.24 -13.08
CA ILE A 188 -16.37 -7.35 -14.06
C ILE A 188 -15.64 -8.57 -13.48
N LEU A 189 -14.41 -8.38 -13.00
CA LEU A 189 -13.52 -9.46 -12.61
C LEU A 189 -13.89 -10.06 -11.24
N ASP A 190 -14.22 -9.22 -10.27
CA ASP A 190 -14.69 -9.66 -8.95
C ASP A 190 -16.09 -10.28 -9.08
N GLY A 191 -16.94 -9.73 -9.95
CA GLY A 191 -18.24 -10.30 -10.28
C GLY A 191 -18.12 -11.71 -10.82
N ARG A 192 -17.18 -11.95 -11.75
CA ARG A 192 -16.86 -13.30 -12.24
C ARG A 192 -16.44 -14.23 -11.11
N ALA A 193 -15.48 -13.81 -10.29
CA ALA A 193 -14.96 -14.65 -9.22
C ALA A 193 -16.05 -15.01 -8.19
N ARG A 194 -16.89 -14.03 -7.79
CA ARG A 194 -18.06 -14.27 -6.92
C ARG A 194 -19.05 -15.25 -7.55
N ARG A 195 -19.43 -15.06 -8.82
CA ARG A 195 -20.37 -15.96 -9.51
C ARG A 195 -19.90 -17.41 -9.51
N LEU A 196 -18.62 -17.65 -9.83
CA LEU A 196 -18.06 -19.00 -9.85
C LEU A 196 -18.07 -19.66 -8.47
N ARG A 197 -17.72 -18.91 -7.40
CA ARG A 197 -17.78 -19.41 -6.02
C ARG A 197 -19.20 -19.74 -5.59
N THR A 198 -20.14 -18.82 -5.79
CA THR A 198 -21.55 -19.03 -5.44
C THR A 198 -22.15 -20.22 -6.20
N ARG A 199 -21.85 -20.35 -7.50
CA ARG A 199 -22.28 -21.51 -8.30
C ARG A 199 -21.79 -22.82 -7.70
N ARG A 200 -20.50 -22.90 -7.36
CA ARG A 200 -19.89 -24.10 -6.77
C ARG A 200 -20.49 -24.44 -5.41
N ARG A 201 -20.73 -23.45 -4.54
CA ARG A 201 -21.39 -23.67 -3.23
C ARG A 201 -22.81 -24.21 -3.41
N ASN A 202 -23.59 -23.60 -4.31
CA ASN A 202 -24.94 -24.06 -4.64
C ASN A 202 -24.93 -25.50 -5.19
N ASP A 203 -23.97 -25.83 -6.06
CA ASP A 203 -23.82 -27.18 -6.59
C ASP A 203 -23.53 -28.22 -5.51
N VAL A 204 -22.69 -27.88 -4.53
CA VAL A 204 -22.37 -28.76 -3.40
C VAL A 204 -23.59 -28.94 -2.49
N HIS A 205 -24.33 -27.87 -2.18
CA HIS A 205 -25.56 -27.94 -1.41
C HIS A 205 -26.63 -28.80 -2.09
N ASP A 206 -26.91 -28.54 -3.38
CA ASP A 206 -27.87 -29.31 -4.16
C ASP A 206 -27.52 -30.81 -4.13
N MET A 207 -26.24 -31.16 -4.31
CA MET A 207 -25.79 -32.55 -4.27
C MET A 207 -25.93 -33.20 -2.89
N TYR A 208 -25.67 -32.45 -1.82
CA TYR A 208 -25.86 -32.95 -0.46
C TYR A 208 -27.34 -33.24 -0.18
N ASP A 209 -28.22 -32.32 -0.55
CA ASP A 209 -29.67 -32.47 -0.35
C ASP A 209 -30.22 -33.66 -1.15
N GLU A 210 -29.74 -33.85 -2.38
CA GLU A 210 -30.06 -35.04 -3.20
C GLU A 210 -29.63 -36.35 -2.52
N CYS A 211 -28.38 -36.42 -2.03
CA CYS A 211 -27.86 -37.61 -1.36
C CYS A 211 -28.60 -37.87 -0.05
N SER A 212 -28.88 -36.83 0.74
CA SER A 212 -29.57 -36.90 2.01
C SER A 212 -31.04 -37.34 1.85
N ALA A 213 -31.73 -36.81 0.84
CA ALA A 213 -33.09 -37.24 0.50
C ALA A 213 -33.14 -38.71 0.07
N ALA A 214 -32.19 -39.14 -0.77
CA ALA A 214 -32.09 -40.53 -1.22
C ALA A 214 -31.76 -41.49 -0.06
N ALA A 215 -30.84 -41.09 0.83
CA ALA A 215 -30.52 -41.84 2.06
C ALA A 215 -31.73 -41.97 3.00
N ALA A 216 -32.61 -40.96 3.04
CA ALA A 216 -33.86 -40.99 3.78
C ALA A 216 -35.00 -41.73 3.05
N GLY A 217 -34.75 -42.32 1.88
CA GLY A 217 -35.76 -43.04 1.09
C GLY A 217 -36.83 -42.14 0.46
N ARG A 218 -36.58 -40.82 0.36
CA ARG A 218 -37.53 -39.87 -0.24
C ARG A 218 -37.40 -39.86 -1.77
N PRO A 219 -38.51 -39.98 -2.53
CA PRO A 219 -38.47 -39.97 -3.99
C PRO A 219 -38.10 -38.58 -4.51
N LEU A 220 -37.20 -38.54 -5.49
CA LEU A 220 -36.68 -37.33 -6.16
C LEU A 220 -37.71 -36.54 -7.02
N HIS A 221 -39.01 -36.85 -6.92
CA HIS A 221 -40.00 -36.60 -7.97
C HIS A 221 -40.60 -35.18 -8.00
N GLN A 222 -40.20 -34.26 -7.11
CA GLN A 222 -40.67 -32.88 -7.11
C GLN A 222 -39.50 -31.92 -6.91
N ARG A 223 -38.64 -31.81 -7.93
CA ARG A 223 -37.60 -30.78 -7.97
C ARG A 223 -38.22 -29.48 -8.48
N ALA A 224 -37.85 -28.37 -7.86
CA ALA A 224 -38.01 -27.08 -8.52
C ALA A 224 -37.25 -27.12 -9.87
N PRO A 225 -37.82 -26.56 -10.95
CA PRO A 225 -37.22 -26.63 -12.28
C PRO A 225 -35.79 -26.05 -12.31
N GLU A 226 -35.54 -25.00 -11.53
CA GLU A 226 -34.23 -24.35 -11.40
C GLU A 226 -33.14 -25.30 -10.86
N VAL A 227 -33.44 -26.07 -9.81
CA VAL A 227 -32.48 -27.04 -9.22
C VAL A 227 -32.18 -28.16 -10.22
N SER A 228 -33.19 -28.60 -10.98
CA SER A 228 -33.00 -29.61 -12.02
C SER A 228 -32.13 -29.10 -13.16
N GLN A 229 -32.29 -27.83 -13.56
CA GLN A 229 -31.45 -27.19 -14.56
C GLN A 229 -30.00 -27.09 -14.09
N ARG A 230 -29.74 -26.59 -12.86
CA ARG A 230 -28.38 -26.53 -12.29
C ARG A 230 -27.72 -27.91 -12.24
N ALA A 231 -28.47 -28.95 -11.85
CA ALA A 231 -27.97 -30.32 -11.82
C ALA A 231 -27.56 -30.83 -13.22
N ALA A 232 -28.38 -30.57 -14.24
CA ALA A 232 -28.06 -30.92 -15.62
C ALA A 232 -26.82 -30.16 -16.14
N GLU A 233 -26.73 -28.85 -15.89
CA GLU A 233 -25.58 -28.03 -16.28
C GLU A 233 -24.27 -28.49 -15.62
N ARG A 234 -24.34 -28.84 -14.33
CA ARG A 234 -23.21 -29.41 -13.57
C ARG A 234 -22.76 -30.75 -14.12
N GLU A 235 -23.68 -31.66 -14.44
CA GLU A 235 -23.32 -32.95 -15.05
C GLU A 235 -22.79 -32.77 -16.47
N ALA A 236 -23.32 -31.81 -17.23
CA ALA A 236 -22.80 -31.47 -18.55
C ALA A 236 -21.36 -30.96 -18.48
N ARG A 237 -21.04 -30.06 -17.52
CA ARG A 237 -19.67 -29.61 -17.25
C ARG A 237 -18.75 -30.77 -16.88
N ARG A 238 -19.16 -31.61 -15.92
CA ARG A 238 -18.39 -32.81 -15.52
C ARG A 238 -18.15 -33.77 -16.68
N SER A 239 -19.17 -34.02 -17.50
CA SER A 239 -19.09 -34.89 -18.67
C SER A 239 -18.13 -34.35 -19.73
N ARG A 240 -18.15 -33.04 -20.00
CA ARG A 240 -17.17 -32.40 -20.90
C ARG A 240 -15.73 -32.59 -20.39
N ARG A 241 -15.50 -32.39 -19.08
CA ARG A 241 -14.18 -32.62 -18.46
C ARG A 241 -13.71 -34.07 -18.58
N ARG A 242 -14.60 -35.06 -18.41
CA ARG A 242 -14.26 -36.48 -18.56
C ARG A 242 -13.81 -36.78 -20.00
N ARG A 243 -14.59 -36.34 -20.98
CA ARG A 243 -14.26 -36.50 -22.41
C ARG A 243 -12.95 -35.83 -22.81
N LEU A 244 -12.68 -34.62 -22.30
CA LEU A 244 -11.42 -33.92 -22.59
C LEU A 244 -10.21 -34.73 -22.10
N ARG A 245 -10.31 -35.33 -20.91
CA ARG A 245 -9.23 -36.15 -20.33
C ARG A 245 -9.02 -37.48 -21.06
N GLU A 246 -10.11 -38.13 -21.47
CA GLU A 246 -10.05 -39.36 -22.29
C GLU A 246 -9.29 -39.11 -23.60
N ASN A 247 -9.45 -37.91 -24.17
CA ASN A 247 -8.79 -37.51 -25.41
C ASN A 247 -7.29 -37.13 -25.26
N THR A 248 -6.82 -36.79 -24.05
CA THR A 248 -5.43 -36.35 -23.82
C THR A 248 -4.42 -37.49 -23.59
N LEU A 249 -4.81 -38.77 -23.75
CA LEU A 249 -3.95 -39.97 -23.64
C LEU A 249 -3.15 -40.12 -22.31
N GLU A 250 -3.36 -39.25 -21.33
CA GLU A 250 -2.83 -39.42 -19.98
C GLU A 250 -3.61 -40.55 -19.30
N GLY A 251 -3.06 -41.77 -19.32
CA GLY A 251 -3.56 -42.94 -18.59
C GLY A 251 -3.52 -42.80 -17.06
N VAL A 252 -3.58 -41.56 -16.54
CA VAL A 252 -3.59 -41.22 -15.13
C VAL A 252 -5.03 -41.22 -14.63
N SER A 253 -5.33 -42.11 -13.70
CA SER A 253 -6.62 -42.15 -12.99
C SER A 253 -6.93 -40.79 -12.35
N HIS A 254 -7.93 -40.08 -12.87
CA HIS A 254 -8.40 -38.81 -12.32
C HIS A 254 -9.52 -39.03 -11.31
N GLU A 255 -9.33 -38.55 -10.09
CA GLU A 255 -10.32 -38.67 -9.02
C GLU A 255 -11.32 -37.51 -9.06
N GLU A 256 -12.61 -37.82 -8.96
CA GLU A 256 -13.68 -36.81 -8.90
C GLU A 256 -13.48 -35.92 -7.66
N GLY A 257 -13.45 -34.60 -7.84
CA GLY A 257 -13.17 -33.63 -6.77
C GLY A 257 -11.85 -32.86 -6.93
N LEU A 258 -10.98 -33.29 -7.85
CA LEU A 258 -9.72 -32.59 -8.18
C LEU A 258 -9.89 -31.45 -9.21
N SER A 259 -11.06 -31.25 -9.79
CA SER A 259 -11.33 -30.19 -10.78
C SER A 259 -11.66 -28.85 -10.11
N THR A 260 -11.38 -27.72 -10.78
CA THR A 260 -11.63 -26.35 -10.26
C THR A 260 -13.06 -25.89 -10.48
N ASP A 261 -13.70 -26.40 -11.53
CA ASP A 261 -15.08 -26.07 -11.89
C ASP A 261 -15.28 -24.59 -12.28
N ASP A 262 -14.32 -24.07 -13.05
CA ASP A 262 -14.16 -22.70 -13.52
C ASP A 262 -14.68 -22.48 -14.96
N GLU A 263 -15.35 -23.45 -15.57
CA GLU A 263 -15.85 -23.32 -16.94
C GLU A 263 -16.99 -22.31 -17.03
N GLU A 264 -16.92 -21.49 -18.07
CA GLU A 264 -17.89 -20.48 -18.46
C GLU A 264 -18.42 -20.79 -19.86
N THR A 265 -19.56 -20.22 -20.22
CA THR A 265 -20.08 -20.29 -21.59
C THR A 265 -19.29 -19.36 -22.51
N ASN A 266 -19.24 -19.69 -23.80
CA ASN A 266 -18.56 -18.84 -24.79
C ASN A 266 -19.17 -17.42 -24.82
N SER A 267 -20.49 -17.29 -24.63
CA SER A 267 -21.17 -16.00 -24.56
C SER A 267 -20.67 -15.14 -23.38
N GLU A 268 -20.51 -15.74 -22.20
CA GLU A 268 -19.98 -15.01 -21.02
C GLU A 268 -18.54 -14.57 -21.23
N ILE A 269 -17.71 -15.44 -21.84
CA ILE A 269 -16.31 -15.14 -22.14
C ILE A 269 -16.21 -13.97 -23.12
N VAL A 270 -16.98 -14.01 -24.22
CA VAL A 270 -16.97 -12.96 -25.25
C VAL A 270 -17.49 -11.64 -24.69
N ALA A 271 -18.61 -11.64 -23.96
CA ALA A 271 -19.17 -10.44 -23.37
C ALA A 271 -18.20 -9.79 -22.36
N ARG A 272 -17.58 -10.61 -21.49
CA ARG A 272 -16.55 -10.13 -20.55
C ARG A 272 -15.36 -9.53 -21.28
N GLN A 273 -14.88 -10.19 -22.35
CA GLN A 273 -13.72 -9.71 -23.10
C GLN A 273 -14.02 -8.38 -23.77
N GLN A 274 -15.22 -8.22 -24.36
CA GLN A 274 -15.68 -6.97 -24.93
C GLN A 274 -15.67 -5.83 -23.90
N SER A 275 -16.23 -6.04 -22.70
CA SER A 275 -16.23 -5.01 -21.65
C SER A 275 -14.81 -4.69 -21.14
N ILE A 276 -13.90 -5.67 -21.09
CA ILE A 276 -12.49 -5.44 -20.76
C ILE A 276 -11.82 -4.58 -21.83
N ASP A 277 -12.07 -4.86 -23.11
CA ASP A 277 -11.47 -4.14 -24.23
C ASP A 277 -11.98 -2.68 -24.32
N GLU A 278 -13.24 -2.44 -23.97
CA GLU A 278 -13.80 -1.09 -23.81
C GLU A 278 -13.06 -0.29 -22.72
N ILE A 279 -12.78 -0.92 -21.57
CA ILE A 279 -12.02 -0.27 -20.49
C ILE A 279 -10.58 -0.01 -20.90
N ARG A 280 -9.93 -0.95 -21.61
CA ARG A 280 -8.57 -0.76 -22.14
C ARG A 280 -8.50 0.40 -23.14
N ALA A 281 -9.48 0.49 -24.03
CA ALA A 281 -9.56 1.60 -24.97
C ALA A 281 -9.70 2.95 -24.25
N ALA A 282 -10.56 3.02 -23.24
CA ALA A 282 -10.70 4.21 -22.40
C ALA A 282 -9.42 4.54 -21.61
N ALA A 283 -8.74 3.54 -21.06
CA ALA A 283 -7.47 3.70 -20.34
C ALA A 283 -6.37 4.34 -21.22
N ASN A 284 -6.32 3.98 -22.50
CA ASN A 284 -5.33 4.51 -23.44
C ASN A 284 -5.55 5.97 -23.84
N VAL A 285 -6.74 6.54 -23.59
CA VAL A 285 -7.07 7.91 -23.99
C VAL A 285 -7.04 8.94 -22.85
N ILE A 286 -6.84 8.50 -21.61
CA ILE A 286 -6.87 9.38 -20.41
C ILE A 286 -5.92 10.57 -20.52
N PHE A 287 -4.72 10.35 -21.06
CA PHE A 287 -3.65 11.35 -21.14
C PHE A 287 -3.43 11.89 -22.56
N VAL A 288 -4.36 11.67 -23.50
CA VAL A 288 -4.20 12.13 -24.90
C VAL A 288 -4.16 13.65 -25.03
N ASP A 289 -4.75 14.35 -24.06
CA ASP A 289 -4.79 15.81 -23.94
C ASP A 289 -3.63 16.37 -23.08
N ALA A 290 -2.78 15.52 -22.51
CA ALA A 290 -1.65 15.93 -21.67
C ALA A 290 -0.33 15.94 -22.46
N LEU A 291 0.57 16.88 -22.13
CA LEU A 291 1.93 16.89 -22.67
C LEU A 291 2.76 15.73 -22.07
N ASP A 292 3.70 15.23 -22.85
CA ASP A 292 4.64 14.16 -22.45
C ASP A 292 5.31 14.40 -21.09
N ASP A 293 5.65 15.67 -20.79
CA ASP A 293 6.28 16.11 -19.53
C ASP A 293 5.42 15.86 -18.29
N PHE A 294 4.12 15.61 -18.46
CA PHE A 294 3.15 15.38 -17.39
C PHE A 294 2.50 13.99 -17.41
N CYS A 295 2.72 13.19 -18.46
CA CYS A 295 2.09 11.87 -18.60
C CYS A 295 3.08 10.70 -18.78
N ARG A 296 4.36 10.97 -19.03
CA ARG A 296 5.38 9.91 -19.12
C ARG A 296 6.28 9.87 -17.89
N ILE A 297 6.46 8.68 -17.32
CA ILE A 297 7.26 8.48 -16.10
C ILE A 297 8.72 8.88 -16.33
N ASP A 298 9.32 8.52 -17.47
CA ASP A 298 10.70 8.89 -17.83
C ASP A 298 10.93 10.41 -17.81
N ARG A 299 10.01 11.19 -18.39
CA ARG A 299 10.08 12.67 -18.42
C ARG A 299 9.85 13.30 -17.05
N ILE A 300 8.91 12.75 -16.28
CA ILE A 300 8.62 13.24 -14.93
C ILE A 300 9.83 13.00 -14.03
N LEU A 301 10.37 11.79 -14.04
CA LEU A 301 11.50 11.41 -13.20
C LEU A 301 12.77 12.17 -13.56
N SER A 302 13.04 12.44 -14.84
CA SER A 302 14.26 13.16 -15.22
C SER A 302 14.38 14.51 -14.51
N ARG A 303 13.28 15.26 -14.35
CA ARG A 303 13.25 16.53 -13.61
C ARG A 303 13.63 16.38 -12.14
N PHE A 304 13.16 15.31 -11.49
CA PHE A 304 13.49 15.04 -10.08
C PHE A 304 14.89 14.49 -9.91
N VAL A 305 15.37 13.68 -10.86
CA VAL A 305 16.75 13.17 -10.86
C VAL A 305 17.74 14.32 -11.10
N ASP A 306 17.42 15.27 -11.97
CA ASP A 306 18.23 16.48 -12.17
C ASP A 306 18.34 17.32 -10.88
N TRP A 307 17.23 17.46 -10.13
CA TRP A 307 17.26 18.11 -8.81
C TRP A 307 18.14 17.33 -7.83
N LEU A 308 17.98 16.01 -7.75
CA LEU A 308 18.80 15.17 -6.88
C LEU A 308 20.30 15.30 -7.20
N ALA A 309 20.66 15.37 -8.49
CA ALA A 309 22.05 15.55 -8.93
C ALA A 309 22.60 16.95 -8.62
N HIS A 310 21.75 17.97 -8.58
CA HIS A 310 22.16 19.35 -8.33
C HIS A 310 22.26 19.70 -6.84
N ASP A 311 21.30 19.27 -6.03
CA ASP A 311 21.24 19.53 -4.58
C ASP A 311 20.51 18.39 -3.83
N GLU A 312 21.27 17.36 -3.48
CA GLU A 312 20.78 16.19 -2.74
C GLU A 312 20.22 16.56 -1.36
N GLU A 313 20.86 17.49 -0.66
CA GLU A 313 20.43 17.90 0.69
C GLU A 313 19.03 18.52 0.64
N SER A 314 18.79 19.43 -0.30
CA SER A 314 17.48 20.04 -0.53
C SER A 314 16.44 18.98 -0.93
N PHE A 315 16.80 18.05 -1.82
CA PHE A 315 15.92 16.98 -2.27
C PHE A 315 15.47 16.05 -1.14
N VAL A 316 16.40 15.69 -0.25
CA VAL A 316 16.12 14.84 0.93
C VAL A 316 15.33 15.61 1.98
N ASN A 317 15.71 16.85 2.28
CA ASN A 317 15.01 17.71 3.25
C ASN A 317 13.57 18.03 2.84
N ALA A 318 13.30 18.09 1.53
CA ALA A 318 11.95 18.22 0.98
C ALA A 318 11.18 16.89 0.87
N TYR A 319 11.77 15.78 1.32
CA TYR A 319 11.18 14.43 1.30
C TYR A 319 10.76 13.93 -0.09
N VAL A 320 11.39 14.41 -1.16
CA VAL A 320 10.97 14.11 -2.54
C VAL A 320 11.06 12.61 -2.84
N HIS A 321 12.13 11.96 -2.39
CA HIS A 321 12.33 10.51 -2.50
C HIS A 321 11.16 9.68 -1.93
N LEU A 322 10.45 10.18 -0.91
CA LEU A 322 9.27 9.51 -0.33
C LEU A 322 7.98 9.78 -1.10
N CYS A 323 7.95 10.88 -1.87
CA CYS A 323 6.78 11.33 -2.63
C CYS A 323 6.73 10.72 -4.04
N ILE A 324 7.89 10.43 -4.65
CA ILE A 324 7.96 9.87 -6.02
C ILE A 324 7.04 8.64 -6.21
N PRO A 325 7.05 7.62 -5.33
CA PRO A 325 6.17 6.46 -5.50
C PRO A 325 4.68 6.81 -5.53
N LYS A 326 4.27 7.85 -4.79
CA LYS A 326 2.89 8.36 -4.81
C LYS A 326 2.59 9.14 -6.08
N LEU A 327 3.56 9.94 -6.54
CA LEU A 327 3.43 10.76 -7.74
C LEU A 327 3.21 9.88 -8.99
N ILE A 328 4.01 8.82 -9.14
CA ILE A 328 3.91 7.93 -10.30
C ILE A 328 2.87 6.80 -10.12
N SER A 329 2.23 6.73 -8.94
CA SER A 329 1.26 5.68 -8.61
C SER A 329 0.12 5.59 -9.62
N LEU A 330 -0.34 6.73 -10.16
CA LEU A 330 -1.45 6.77 -11.11
C LEU A 330 -1.11 6.02 -12.41
N PHE A 331 0.12 6.18 -12.91
CA PHE A 331 0.59 5.51 -14.13
C PHE A 331 0.77 4.01 -13.91
N ILE A 332 1.36 3.62 -12.77
CA ILE A 332 1.51 2.21 -12.38
C ILE A 332 0.11 1.57 -12.30
N ARG A 333 -0.85 2.23 -11.64
CA ARG A 333 -2.23 1.74 -11.51
C ARG A 333 -2.92 1.57 -12.86
N LEU A 334 -2.70 2.51 -13.78
CA LEU A 334 -3.25 2.44 -15.13
C LEU A 334 -2.67 1.27 -15.92
N GLU A 335 -1.36 1.03 -15.84
CA GLU A 335 -0.72 -0.13 -16.47
C GLU A 335 -1.17 -1.46 -15.84
N LEU A 336 -1.45 -1.46 -14.53
CA LEU A 336 -1.95 -2.62 -13.78
C LEU A 336 -3.48 -2.85 -13.90
N ILE A 337 -4.19 -2.05 -14.71
CA ILE A 337 -5.66 -2.07 -14.71
C ILE A 337 -6.22 -3.45 -15.06
N ASP A 338 -5.68 -4.05 -16.12
CA ASP A 338 -6.07 -5.37 -16.66
C ASP A 338 -5.11 -6.49 -16.24
N TRP A 339 -4.18 -6.20 -15.32
CA TRP A 339 -3.18 -7.15 -14.89
C TRP A 339 -3.81 -8.32 -14.13
N GLY A 340 -3.73 -9.51 -14.73
CA GLY A 340 -4.35 -10.74 -14.23
C GLY A 340 -3.32 -11.85 -13.96
N PRO A 341 -2.39 -11.67 -13.00
CA PRO A 341 -1.25 -12.57 -12.81
C PRO A 341 -1.62 -13.99 -12.33
N LEU A 342 -2.87 -14.22 -11.93
CA LEU A 342 -3.35 -15.55 -11.51
C LEU A 342 -3.92 -16.39 -12.66
N GLU A 343 -4.21 -15.77 -13.79
CA GLU A 343 -4.75 -16.44 -14.98
C GLU A 343 -3.60 -16.73 -15.96
N ASN A 344 -3.90 -16.86 -17.26
CA ASN A 344 -2.90 -17.15 -18.30
C ASN A 344 -1.94 -15.99 -18.62
N ASP A 345 -2.17 -14.81 -18.06
CA ASP A 345 -1.35 -13.62 -18.29
C ASP A 345 -0.12 -13.68 -17.37
N SER A 346 0.98 -14.18 -17.91
CA SER A 346 2.25 -14.33 -17.19
C SER A 346 3.11 -13.08 -17.24
N ARG A 347 2.56 -11.90 -17.56
CA ARG A 347 3.33 -10.64 -17.63
C ARG A 347 4.00 -10.35 -16.27
N PRO A 348 5.33 -10.55 -16.15
CA PRO A 348 6.03 -10.28 -14.91
C PRO A 348 6.13 -8.76 -14.68
N VAL A 349 6.20 -8.36 -13.41
CA VAL A 349 6.25 -6.95 -13.02
C VAL A 349 7.44 -6.23 -13.65
N ASN A 350 8.59 -6.91 -13.74
CA ASN A 350 9.82 -6.39 -14.32
C ASN A 350 9.79 -6.13 -15.84
N SER A 351 8.73 -6.56 -16.54
CA SER A 351 8.53 -6.31 -17.98
C SER A 351 7.61 -5.12 -18.28
N MET A 352 7.09 -4.47 -17.24
CA MET A 352 6.18 -3.34 -17.37
C MET A 352 6.95 -2.05 -17.65
N ARG A 353 6.31 -1.13 -18.39
CA ARG A 353 6.93 0.13 -18.82
C ARG A 353 7.35 0.98 -17.63
N TRP A 354 6.50 1.08 -16.60
CA TRP A 354 6.85 1.83 -15.40
C TRP A 354 8.12 1.30 -14.72
N TYR A 355 8.39 -0.01 -14.82
CA TYR A 355 9.57 -0.65 -14.25
C TYR A 355 10.81 -0.32 -15.10
N GLU A 356 10.68 -0.42 -16.43
CA GLU A 356 11.72 -0.03 -17.38
C GLU A 356 12.09 1.46 -17.24
N ASP A 357 11.10 2.34 -17.12
CA ASP A 357 11.28 3.79 -16.95
C ASP A 357 12.04 4.12 -15.65
N LEU A 358 11.75 3.38 -14.56
CA LEU A 358 12.46 3.54 -13.29
C LEU A 358 13.91 3.04 -13.36
N ILE A 359 14.20 1.98 -14.11
CA ILE A 359 15.58 1.56 -14.37
C ILE A 359 16.30 2.60 -15.23
N GLY A 360 15.62 3.11 -16.26
CA GLY A 360 16.17 4.07 -17.20
C GLY A 360 16.43 5.45 -16.60
N CYS A 361 15.75 5.83 -15.50
CA CYS A 361 15.77 7.20 -14.98
C CYS A 361 17.19 7.70 -14.64
N ALA A 362 18.08 6.82 -14.18
CA ALA A 362 19.45 7.19 -13.84
C ALA A 362 20.38 7.31 -15.05
N ALA A 363 20.07 6.60 -16.15
CA ALA A 363 20.88 6.61 -17.37
C ALA A 363 20.70 7.90 -18.17
N VAL A 364 19.60 8.62 -17.95
CA VAL A 364 19.27 9.86 -18.67
C VAL A 364 20.02 11.07 -18.10
N SER A 365 20.34 11.05 -16.80
CA SER A 365 21.04 12.13 -16.12
C SER A 365 22.56 11.89 -16.08
N SER A 366 23.33 12.75 -16.74
CA SER A 366 24.80 12.65 -16.85
C SER A 366 25.57 12.77 -15.52
N ASN A 367 24.89 13.19 -14.45
CA ASN A 367 25.52 13.74 -13.24
C ASN A 367 25.28 12.92 -11.96
N ILE A 368 24.63 11.75 -12.05
CA ILE A 368 24.38 10.89 -10.87
C ILE A 368 24.74 9.44 -11.16
N ASN A 369 25.23 8.72 -10.15
CA ASN A 369 25.50 7.29 -10.26
C ASN A 369 24.18 6.50 -10.32
N VAL A 370 24.09 5.53 -11.23
CA VAL A 370 22.95 4.60 -11.35
C VAL A 370 22.73 3.80 -10.06
N GLU A 371 23.80 3.53 -9.31
CA GLU A 371 23.74 2.81 -8.03
C GLU A 371 23.40 3.74 -6.84
N HIS A 372 22.94 4.97 -7.09
CA HIS A 372 22.58 5.89 -6.01
C HIS A 372 21.48 5.29 -5.11
N PRO A 373 21.64 5.28 -3.77
CA PRO A 373 20.73 4.57 -2.87
C PRO A 373 19.25 4.95 -3.03
N ILE A 374 18.97 6.24 -3.27
CA ILE A 374 17.61 6.73 -3.51
C ILE A 374 17.01 6.09 -4.76
N LEU A 375 17.76 6.04 -5.88
CA LEU A 375 17.28 5.51 -7.16
C LEU A 375 17.04 4.01 -7.09
N VAL A 376 17.98 3.26 -6.52
CA VAL A 376 17.87 1.81 -6.28
C VAL A 376 16.66 1.48 -5.40
N SER A 377 16.30 2.36 -4.46
CA SER A 377 15.14 2.17 -3.59
C SER A 377 13.77 2.47 -4.23
N LEU A 378 13.72 3.15 -5.38
CA LEU A 378 12.44 3.59 -5.97
C LEU A 378 11.56 2.41 -6.39
N ILE A 379 12.13 1.40 -7.05
CA ILE A 379 11.39 0.21 -7.52
C ILE A 379 10.76 -0.54 -6.33
N PRO A 380 11.53 -0.93 -5.30
CA PRO A 380 10.94 -1.58 -4.14
C PRO A 380 9.88 -0.74 -3.43
N LEU A 381 10.06 0.59 -3.35
CA LEU A 381 9.04 1.48 -2.78
C LEU A 381 7.76 1.50 -3.62
N CYS A 382 7.86 1.51 -4.95
CA CYS A 382 6.69 1.46 -5.84
C CYS A 382 5.97 0.11 -5.72
N ILE A 383 6.72 -0.98 -5.64
CA ILE A 383 6.16 -2.32 -5.39
C ILE A 383 5.43 -2.34 -4.05
N GLU A 384 6.07 -1.87 -2.98
CA GLU A 384 5.49 -1.89 -1.64
C GLU A 384 4.24 -1.00 -1.52
N LYS A 385 4.25 0.20 -2.13
CA LYS A 385 3.18 1.19 -1.98
C LYS A 385 2.03 1.03 -2.97
N VAL A 386 2.26 0.44 -4.13
CA VAL A 386 1.26 0.38 -5.22
C VAL A 386 0.95 -1.07 -5.60
N VAL A 387 1.97 -1.84 -6.00
CA VAL A 387 1.77 -3.20 -6.54
C VAL A 387 1.23 -4.15 -5.47
N LEU A 388 1.79 -4.13 -4.25
CA LEU A 388 1.33 -4.99 -3.16
C LEU A 388 -0.13 -4.74 -2.78
N TRP A 389 -0.60 -3.49 -2.87
CA TRP A 389 -2.00 -3.18 -2.60
C TRP A 389 -2.91 -3.82 -3.64
N LYS A 390 -2.55 -3.72 -4.93
CA LYS A 390 -3.27 -4.39 -6.03
C LYS A 390 -3.29 -5.92 -5.87
N ILE A 391 -2.16 -6.52 -5.50
CA ILE A 391 -2.09 -7.97 -5.23
C ILE A 391 -2.98 -8.35 -4.05
N THR A 392 -2.94 -7.57 -2.97
CA THR A 392 -3.78 -7.80 -1.78
C THR A 392 -5.27 -7.76 -2.13
N ASP A 393 -5.68 -6.80 -2.94
CA ASP A 393 -7.06 -6.66 -3.44
C ASP A 393 -7.47 -7.86 -4.30
N LEU A 394 -6.61 -8.25 -5.25
CA LEU A 394 -6.81 -9.41 -6.11
C LEU A 394 -6.93 -10.72 -5.30
N ILE A 395 -6.13 -10.89 -4.24
CA ILE A 395 -6.23 -12.06 -3.35
C ILE A 395 -7.55 -12.05 -2.58
N ARG A 396 -7.97 -10.89 -2.10
CA ARG A 396 -9.21 -10.75 -1.32
C ARG A 396 -10.44 -11.09 -2.16
N GLU A 397 -10.53 -10.55 -3.38
CA GLU A 397 -11.76 -10.62 -4.18
C GLU A 397 -11.75 -11.75 -5.21
N ARG A 398 -10.60 -12.06 -5.81
CA ARG A 398 -10.51 -12.86 -7.05
C ARG A 398 -9.86 -14.22 -6.85
N TRP A 399 -8.86 -14.33 -5.99
CA TRP A 399 -8.16 -15.60 -5.77
C TRP A 399 -9.10 -16.70 -5.27
N ASP A 400 -9.06 -17.84 -5.96
CA ASP A 400 -9.73 -19.06 -5.58
C ASP A 400 -8.73 -20.07 -4.97
N PRO A 401 -8.76 -20.31 -3.65
CA PRO A 401 -7.90 -21.31 -2.99
C PRO A 401 -8.11 -22.75 -3.47
N LEU A 402 -9.23 -23.03 -4.15
CA LEU A 402 -9.49 -24.33 -4.78
C LEU A 402 -8.95 -24.41 -6.21
N SER A 403 -8.44 -23.33 -6.80
CA SER A 403 -7.85 -23.37 -8.14
C SER A 403 -6.36 -23.66 -8.10
N GLN A 404 -5.97 -24.86 -8.54
CA GLN A 404 -4.57 -25.26 -8.55
C GLN A 404 -3.71 -24.39 -9.48
N HIS A 405 -4.29 -23.89 -10.58
CA HIS A 405 -3.61 -22.97 -11.49
C HIS A 405 -3.33 -21.64 -10.79
N GLN A 406 -4.36 -21.01 -10.22
CA GLN A 406 -4.22 -19.71 -9.55
C GLN A 406 -3.29 -19.80 -8.32
N CYS A 407 -3.36 -20.86 -7.51
CA CYS A 407 -2.48 -20.99 -6.35
C CYS A 407 -1.01 -21.17 -6.74
N ARG A 408 -0.73 -21.86 -7.85
CA ARG A 408 0.64 -21.97 -8.38
C ARG A 408 1.16 -20.63 -8.88
N ASN A 409 0.35 -19.92 -9.66
CA ASN A 409 0.72 -18.62 -10.18
C ASN A 409 0.90 -17.59 -9.06
N LEU A 410 0.05 -17.63 -8.03
CA LEU A 410 0.19 -16.80 -6.84
C LEU A 410 1.50 -17.11 -6.10
N GLY A 411 1.78 -18.38 -5.84
CA GLY A 411 3.04 -18.78 -5.20
C GLY A 411 4.27 -18.34 -5.99
N PHE A 412 4.23 -18.49 -7.32
CA PHE A 412 5.30 -18.03 -8.21
C PHE A 412 5.47 -16.50 -8.16
N LEU A 413 4.39 -15.73 -8.30
CA LEU A 413 4.40 -14.27 -8.24
C LEU A 413 5.00 -13.78 -6.92
N LEU A 414 4.57 -14.35 -5.79
CA LEU A 414 5.04 -13.93 -4.47
C LEU A 414 6.53 -14.26 -4.27
N ASN A 415 6.99 -15.44 -4.72
CA ASN A 415 8.41 -15.77 -4.66
C ASN A 415 9.25 -14.85 -5.54
N GLN A 416 8.79 -14.55 -6.76
CA GLN A 416 9.47 -13.61 -7.65
C GLN A 416 9.59 -12.22 -7.00
N LEU A 417 8.54 -11.71 -6.35
CA LEU A 417 8.58 -10.42 -5.65
C LEU A 417 9.53 -10.42 -4.45
N ILE A 418 9.61 -11.53 -3.72
CA ILE A 418 10.55 -11.69 -2.59
C ILE A 418 12.01 -11.68 -3.11
N ASP A 419 12.27 -12.37 -4.22
CA ASP A 419 13.60 -12.44 -4.83
C ASP A 419 14.02 -11.10 -5.45
N GLU A 420 13.10 -10.39 -6.12
CA GLU A 420 13.36 -9.10 -6.77
C GLU A 420 13.46 -7.93 -5.78
N CYS A 421 12.75 -8.01 -4.64
CA CYS A 421 12.68 -6.94 -3.64
C CYS A 421 12.98 -7.46 -2.23
N PRO A 422 14.26 -7.71 -1.88
CA PRO A 422 14.65 -8.17 -0.54
C PRO A 422 14.32 -7.16 0.57
N THR A 423 14.00 -5.91 0.22
CA THR A 423 13.54 -4.88 1.16
C THR A 423 12.10 -5.09 1.63
N LEU A 424 11.34 -6.02 1.03
CA LEU A 424 10.01 -6.41 1.48
C LEU A 424 10.09 -7.18 2.80
N VAL A 425 10.20 -6.43 3.89
CA VAL A 425 10.33 -7.01 5.23
C VAL A 425 8.97 -7.48 5.77
N PRO A 426 8.92 -8.63 6.49
CA PRO A 426 7.70 -9.12 7.13
C PRO A 426 7.10 -8.18 8.19
N SER A 427 7.89 -7.23 8.69
CA SER A 427 7.43 -6.21 9.65
C SER A 427 6.69 -5.04 8.98
N SER A 428 6.77 -4.91 7.65
CA SER A 428 6.10 -3.82 6.95
C SER A 428 4.58 -4.01 6.94
N ARG A 429 3.82 -2.93 7.19
CA ARG A 429 2.36 -2.98 7.21
C ARG A 429 1.74 -3.55 5.91
N PRO A 430 2.22 -3.20 4.70
CA PRO A 430 1.68 -3.75 3.46
C PRO A 430 1.88 -5.26 3.35
N VAL A 431 3.07 -5.77 3.69
CA VAL A 431 3.36 -7.22 3.67
C VAL A 431 2.52 -7.95 4.72
N GLN A 432 2.41 -7.41 5.95
CA GLN A 432 1.55 -8.00 6.98
C GLN A 432 0.09 -8.08 6.52
N LYS A 433 -0.42 -7.02 5.88
CA LYS A 433 -1.78 -7.00 5.36
C LYS A 433 -1.99 -8.02 4.25
N LEU A 434 -1.03 -8.17 3.35
CA LEU A 434 -1.03 -9.19 2.30
C LEU A 434 -1.11 -10.59 2.90
N LEU A 435 -0.19 -10.93 3.82
CA LEU A 435 -0.13 -12.23 4.47
C LEU A 435 -1.41 -12.54 5.25
N GLN A 436 -1.94 -11.55 5.99
CA GLN A 436 -3.20 -11.68 6.70
C GLN A 436 -4.35 -11.96 5.72
N THR A 437 -4.39 -11.27 4.57
CA THR A 437 -5.45 -11.44 3.56
C THR A 437 -5.39 -12.82 2.92
N ILE A 438 -4.19 -13.36 2.65
CA ILE A 438 -4.01 -14.74 2.19
C ILE A 438 -4.60 -15.72 3.20
N CYS A 439 -4.24 -15.60 4.48
CA CYS A 439 -4.75 -16.47 5.53
C CYS A 439 -6.27 -16.37 5.69
N LEU A 440 -6.84 -15.16 5.67
CA LEU A 440 -8.29 -14.95 5.78
C LEU A 440 -9.04 -15.57 4.58
N ARG A 441 -8.53 -15.39 3.36
CA ARG A 441 -9.15 -15.97 2.16
C ARG A 441 -9.04 -17.49 2.14
N ALA A 442 -7.91 -18.05 2.58
CA ALA A 442 -7.75 -19.49 2.75
C ALA A 442 -8.71 -20.05 3.80
N GLN A 443 -8.85 -19.38 4.93
CA GLN A 443 -9.77 -19.76 6.00
C GLN A 443 -11.24 -19.69 5.53
N ASP A 444 -11.64 -18.63 4.82
CA ASP A 444 -12.98 -18.54 4.21
C ASP A 444 -13.27 -19.73 3.28
N ALA A 445 -12.31 -20.15 2.47
CA ALA A 445 -12.49 -21.33 1.62
C ALA A 445 -12.58 -22.64 2.43
N ILE A 446 -11.87 -22.75 3.55
CA ILE A 446 -11.99 -23.89 4.46
C ILE A 446 -13.37 -23.90 5.14
N ASP A 447 -13.90 -22.74 5.50
CA ASP A 447 -15.15 -22.66 6.23
C ASP A 447 -16.37 -22.82 5.34
N GLU A 448 -16.38 -22.16 4.19
CA GLU A 448 -17.54 -22.02 3.33
C GLU A 448 -17.50 -22.92 2.07
N ASP A 449 -16.31 -23.27 1.57
CA ASP A 449 -16.17 -24.06 0.33
C ASP A 449 -15.82 -25.53 0.60
N LEU A 450 -15.32 -25.89 1.79
CA LEU A 450 -15.04 -27.26 2.19
C LEU A 450 -16.22 -27.87 2.98
N PHE A 451 -17.11 -28.55 2.25
CA PHE A 451 -18.24 -29.24 2.83
C PHE A 451 -17.89 -30.67 3.26
N VAL A 452 -18.20 -31.02 4.50
CA VAL A 452 -17.92 -32.35 5.07
C VAL A 452 -19.23 -33.09 5.35
N PRO A 453 -19.66 -34.01 4.46
CA PRO A 453 -20.91 -34.73 4.62
C PRO A 453 -20.79 -35.82 5.68
N ILE A 454 -21.75 -35.89 6.61
CA ILE A 454 -21.87 -36.97 7.59
C ILE A 454 -23.07 -37.83 7.20
N TYR A 455 -22.80 -39.08 6.82
CA TYR A 455 -23.81 -40.06 6.45
C TYR A 455 -23.77 -41.28 7.36
N SER A 456 -24.88 -42.03 7.43
CA SER A 456 -24.88 -43.35 8.05
C SER A 456 -24.12 -44.36 7.19
N LYS A 457 -23.56 -45.40 7.80
CA LYS A 457 -22.85 -46.46 7.06
C LYS A 457 -23.74 -47.12 6.00
N GLN A 458 -25.00 -47.37 6.34
CA GLN A 458 -25.99 -47.94 5.41
C GLN A 458 -26.22 -47.06 4.18
N ALA A 459 -26.27 -45.74 4.36
CA ALA A 459 -26.43 -44.80 3.26
C ALA A 459 -25.21 -44.78 2.33
N VAL A 460 -23.99 -44.89 2.89
CA VAL A 460 -22.74 -44.95 2.11
C VAL A 460 -22.59 -46.28 1.38
N GLU A 461 -22.97 -47.40 2.00
CA GLU A 461 -22.87 -48.73 1.41
C GLU A 461 -23.89 -48.95 0.28
N ASN A 462 -25.04 -48.28 0.32
CA ASN A 462 -26.07 -48.36 -0.72
C ASN A 462 -25.68 -47.53 -1.95
N PRO A 463 -25.39 -48.13 -3.12
CA PRO A 463 -25.00 -47.38 -4.32
C PRO A 463 -26.09 -46.45 -4.87
N ALA A 464 -27.37 -46.73 -4.59
CA ALA A 464 -28.49 -45.97 -5.12
C ALA A 464 -28.64 -44.57 -4.49
N THR A 465 -28.03 -44.32 -3.33
CA THR A 465 -28.12 -43.03 -2.62
C THR A 465 -27.18 -41.96 -3.18
N GLY A 466 -26.09 -42.37 -3.86
CA GLY A 466 -25.03 -41.46 -4.29
C GLY A 466 -24.14 -40.93 -3.15
N CYS A 467 -24.43 -41.24 -1.88
CA CYS A 467 -23.71 -40.74 -0.69
C CYS A 467 -22.22 -41.02 -0.74
N LYS A 468 -21.83 -42.25 -1.12
CA LYS A 468 -20.42 -42.64 -1.28
C LYS A 468 -19.69 -41.77 -2.31
N ALA A 469 -20.26 -41.62 -3.50
CA ALA A 469 -19.64 -40.87 -4.58
C ALA A 469 -19.49 -39.38 -4.22
N PHE A 470 -20.45 -38.81 -3.49
CA PHE A 470 -20.35 -37.45 -2.99
C PHE A 470 -19.29 -37.31 -1.88
N LEU A 471 -19.26 -38.22 -0.90
CA LEU A 471 -18.24 -38.26 0.14
C LEU A 471 -16.82 -38.38 -0.43
N ASP A 472 -16.65 -39.26 -1.42
CA ASP A 472 -15.39 -39.43 -2.14
C ASP A 472 -14.97 -38.12 -2.82
N ARG A 473 -15.91 -37.45 -3.50
CA ARG A 473 -15.66 -36.15 -4.14
C ARG A 473 -15.20 -35.10 -3.14
N GLN A 474 -15.91 -34.94 -2.03
CA GLN A 474 -15.55 -33.95 -1.01
C GLN A 474 -14.18 -34.25 -0.40
N THR A 475 -13.84 -35.53 -0.19
CA THR A 475 -12.51 -35.93 0.28
C THR A 475 -11.42 -35.47 -0.70
N TRP A 476 -11.61 -35.69 -2.00
CA TRP A 476 -10.64 -35.28 -3.01
C TRP A 476 -10.58 -33.76 -3.17
N THR A 477 -11.68 -33.04 -2.95
CA THR A 477 -11.67 -31.58 -2.85
C THR A 477 -10.83 -31.10 -1.66
N SER A 478 -10.89 -31.79 -0.50
CA SER A 478 -10.02 -31.48 0.64
C SER A 478 -8.54 -31.71 0.31
N VAL A 479 -8.22 -32.85 -0.32
CA VAL A 479 -6.86 -33.16 -0.80
C VAL A 479 -6.38 -32.10 -1.79
N LYS A 480 -7.25 -31.64 -2.68
CA LYS A 480 -6.94 -30.57 -3.64
C LYS A 480 -6.65 -29.25 -2.92
N LEU A 481 -7.47 -28.85 -1.95
CA LEU A 481 -7.26 -27.63 -1.19
C LEU A 481 -5.91 -27.63 -0.48
N ILE A 482 -5.55 -28.74 0.19
CA ILE A 482 -4.22 -28.88 0.82
C ILE A 482 -3.09 -28.72 -0.22
N ARG A 483 -3.21 -29.34 -1.40
CA ARG A 483 -2.23 -29.16 -2.49
C ARG A 483 -2.08 -27.70 -2.90
N CYS A 484 -3.20 -26.99 -2.99
CA CYS A 484 -3.24 -25.61 -3.40
C CYS A 484 -2.62 -24.69 -2.34
N LEU A 485 -2.94 -24.89 -1.06
CA LEU A 485 -2.34 -24.14 0.04
C LEU A 485 -0.83 -24.40 0.17
N ASN A 486 -0.38 -25.64 -0.10
CA ASN A 486 1.05 -25.96 -0.10
C ASN A 486 1.86 -25.21 -1.17
N CYS A 487 1.24 -24.59 -2.19
CA CYS A 487 1.94 -23.67 -3.10
C CYS A 487 2.44 -22.40 -2.39
N LEU A 488 1.93 -22.09 -1.20
CA LEU A 488 2.26 -20.90 -0.41
C LEU A 488 3.23 -21.21 0.74
N SER A 489 3.80 -22.41 0.80
CA SER A 489 4.68 -22.84 1.90
C SER A 489 5.98 -22.05 2.01
N ALA A 490 6.41 -21.38 0.93
CA ALA A 490 7.57 -20.50 0.92
C ALA A 490 7.28 -19.11 1.52
N VAL A 491 6.00 -18.71 1.54
CA VAL A 491 5.56 -17.37 1.92
C VAL A 491 4.95 -17.36 3.33
N LEU A 492 4.16 -18.38 3.66
CA LEU A 492 3.49 -18.49 4.96
C LEU A 492 4.38 -19.21 5.98
N SER A 493 4.27 -18.81 7.25
CA SER A 493 5.00 -19.47 8.33
C SER A 493 4.52 -20.91 8.50
N GLU A 494 5.43 -21.78 8.95
CA GLU A 494 5.11 -23.18 9.18
C GLU A 494 3.98 -23.36 10.20
N GLU A 495 3.89 -22.49 11.19
CA GLU A 495 2.81 -22.48 12.18
C GLU A 495 1.44 -22.25 11.54
N LYS A 496 1.32 -21.22 10.69
CA LYS A 496 0.06 -20.92 9.98
C LYS A 496 -0.28 -21.97 8.95
N MET A 497 0.71 -22.53 8.27
CA MET A 497 0.50 -23.66 7.36
C MET A 497 -0.05 -24.89 8.11
N ARG A 498 0.48 -25.20 9.31
CA ARG A 498 -0.04 -26.29 10.15
C ARG A 498 -1.47 -26.04 10.61
N GLU A 499 -1.79 -24.84 11.08
CA GLU A 499 -3.14 -24.45 11.51
C GLU A 499 -4.15 -24.64 10.37
N LEU A 500 -3.89 -24.08 9.19
CA LEU A 500 -4.79 -24.17 8.04
C LEU A 500 -4.95 -25.61 7.53
N VAL A 501 -3.86 -26.37 7.42
CA VAL A 501 -3.88 -27.71 6.83
C VAL A 501 -4.34 -28.77 7.82
N LEU A 502 -3.74 -28.83 9.01
CA LEU A 502 -4.02 -29.90 9.97
C LEU A 502 -5.34 -29.65 10.70
N ASP A 503 -5.49 -28.49 11.31
CA ASP A 503 -6.68 -28.17 12.11
C ASP A 503 -7.85 -27.79 11.22
N GLY A 504 -7.61 -26.93 10.21
CA GLY A 504 -8.64 -26.45 9.29
C GLY A 504 -9.18 -27.54 8.34
N ILE A 505 -8.32 -28.40 7.78
CA ILE A 505 -8.74 -29.35 6.73
C ILE A 505 -8.70 -30.80 7.21
N VAL A 506 -7.53 -31.31 7.62
CA VAL A 506 -7.35 -32.74 7.94
C VAL A 506 -8.29 -33.15 9.07
N ASN A 507 -8.29 -32.45 10.19
CA ASN A 507 -9.16 -32.77 11.33
C ASN A 507 -10.65 -32.61 11.00
N ARG A 508 -11.00 -31.59 10.21
CA ARG A 508 -12.38 -31.34 9.77
C ARG A 508 -12.96 -32.48 8.95
N VAL A 509 -12.15 -33.13 8.11
CA VAL A 509 -12.63 -34.23 7.22
C VAL A 509 -12.61 -35.61 7.88
N MET A 510 -11.96 -35.76 9.04
CA MET A 510 -11.85 -37.06 9.73
C MET A 510 -13.20 -37.71 10.06
N PRO A 511 -14.20 -37.01 10.63
CA PRO A 511 -15.48 -37.63 10.96
C PRO A 511 -16.18 -38.27 9.75
N ALA A 512 -16.14 -37.60 8.60
CA ALA A 512 -16.73 -38.12 7.37
C ALA A 512 -15.97 -39.34 6.83
N LEU A 513 -14.64 -39.34 6.92
CA LEU A 513 -13.83 -40.51 6.54
C LEU A 513 -14.02 -41.71 7.48
N GLN A 514 -14.39 -41.49 8.73
CA GLN A 514 -14.75 -42.58 9.66
C GLN A 514 -16.11 -43.23 9.31
N CYS A 515 -17.00 -42.51 8.63
CA CYS A 515 -18.25 -43.04 8.09
C CYS A 515 -18.07 -43.77 6.75
N ALA A 516 -16.91 -43.61 6.08
CA ALA A 516 -16.63 -44.26 4.82
C ALA A 516 -16.43 -45.78 4.98
N THR A 517 -16.63 -46.52 3.89
CA THR A 517 -16.39 -47.97 3.84
C THR A 517 -14.88 -48.25 3.86
N ILE A 518 -14.33 -48.59 5.02
CA ILE A 518 -12.89 -48.81 5.26
C ILE A 518 -12.31 -49.93 4.37
N SER A 519 -13.11 -50.96 4.07
CA SER A 519 -12.71 -52.10 3.24
C SER A 519 -12.54 -51.75 1.75
N ASP A 520 -12.96 -50.56 1.30
CA ASP A 520 -12.80 -50.15 -0.09
C ASP A 520 -11.32 -49.78 -0.40
N GLN A 521 -10.82 -50.24 -1.54
CA GLN A 521 -9.49 -49.90 -2.06
C GLN A 521 -9.31 -48.39 -2.26
N SER A 522 -10.40 -47.65 -2.49
CA SER A 522 -10.37 -46.19 -2.59
C SER A 522 -9.83 -45.51 -1.32
N MET A 523 -10.03 -46.12 -0.14
CA MET A 523 -9.54 -45.59 1.14
C MET A 523 -8.01 -45.61 1.23
N ILE A 524 -7.36 -46.64 0.69
CA ILE A 524 -5.88 -46.66 0.58
C ILE A 524 -5.39 -45.48 -0.24
N ARG A 525 -6.05 -45.16 -1.36
CA ARG A 525 -5.64 -44.03 -2.24
C ARG A 525 -5.79 -42.69 -1.54
N LYS A 526 -6.90 -42.47 -0.83
CA LYS A 526 -7.15 -41.26 -0.04
C LYS A 526 -6.14 -41.09 1.10
N CYS A 527 -5.90 -42.15 1.89
CA CYS A 527 -4.90 -42.15 2.96
C CYS A 527 -3.50 -41.84 2.43
N ARG A 528 -3.10 -42.49 1.32
CA ARG A 528 -1.81 -42.20 0.65
C ARG A 528 -1.72 -40.76 0.17
N ALA A 529 -2.79 -40.21 -0.40
CA ALA A 529 -2.81 -38.82 -0.84
C ALA A 529 -2.61 -37.85 0.32
N LEU A 530 -3.32 -38.02 1.43
CA LEU A 530 -3.18 -37.18 2.63
C LEU A 530 -1.78 -37.32 3.26
N MET A 531 -1.26 -38.54 3.40
CA MET A 531 0.09 -38.77 3.94
C MET A 531 1.19 -38.08 3.12
N LYS A 532 1.03 -38.01 1.79
CA LYS A 532 1.99 -37.35 0.88
C LYS A 532 1.98 -35.83 1.00
N LEU A 533 0.87 -35.24 1.44
CA LEU A 533 0.70 -33.78 1.50
C LEU A 533 1.14 -33.17 2.82
N ILE A 534 1.30 -33.99 3.86
CA ILE A 534 1.79 -33.56 5.18
C ILE A 534 3.32 -33.67 5.19
N PRO A 535 4.07 -32.55 5.33
CA PRO A 535 5.52 -32.55 5.47
C PRO A 535 6.03 -33.46 6.58
N ALA A 536 7.27 -33.95 6.46
CA ALA A 536 7.88 -34.82 7.46
C ALA A 536 8.11 -34.11 8.81
N ALA A 537 8.47 -32.83 8.78
CA ALA A 537 8.68 -31.99 9.97
C ALA A 537 7.43 -31.88 10.85
N TRP A 538 6.23 -31.92 10.25
CA TRP A 538 4.95 -31.81 10.96
C TRP A 538 4.52 -33.12 11.65
N ARG A 539 5.43 -34.09 11.76
CA ARG A 539 5.14 -35.40 12.36
C ARG A 539 5.81 -35.56 13.74
N GLU A 540 6.53 -34.53 14.19
CA GLU A 540 7.25 -34.48 15.46
C GLU A 540 6.31 -34.16 16.65
N ASN A 541 6.80 -34.40 17.88
CA ASN A 541 5.99 -34.54 19.11
C ASN A 541 4.98 -33.41 19.39
N ASN A 542 5.21 -32.16 18.95
CA ASN A 542 4.29 -31.03 19.16
C ASN A 542 2.98 -31.08 18.35
N THR A 543 2.89 -31.92 17.31
CA THR A 543 1.72 -32.03 16.41
C THR A 543 0.92 -33.32 16.59
N ARG A 544 1.30 -34.15 17.58
CA ARG A 544 0.64 -35.46 17.84
C ARG A 544 -0.84 -35.35 18.12
N ILE A 545 -1.28 -34.28 18.78
CA ILE A 545 -2.69 -34.08 19.10
C ILE A 545 -3.48 -33.81 17.82
N ALA A 546 -2.96 -32.94 16.94
CA ALA A 546 -3.60 -32.58 15.68
C ALA A 546 -3.67 -33.77 14.69
N LEU A 547 -2.71 -34.70 14.73
CA LEU A 547 -2.71 -35.88 13.84
C LEU A 547 -3.34 -37.14 14.44
N ARG A 548 -3.81 -37.10 15.69
CA ARG A 548 -4.31 -38.29 16.42
C ARG A 548 -5.41 -39.01 15.66
N ASN A 549 -6.45 -38.28 15.26
CA ASN A 549 -7.62 -38.85 14.56
C ASN A 549 -7.23 -39.46 13.21
N PHE A 550 -6.28 -38.84 12.51
CA PHE A 550 -5.77 -39.36 11.25
C PHE A 550 -4.92 -40.62 11.44
N ASN A 551 -4.06 -40.65 12.45
CA ASN A 551 -3.26 -41.84 12.80
C ASN A 551 -4.15 -43.02 13.21
N ASP A 552 -5.21 -42.76 13.98
CA ASP A 552 -6.19 -43.79 14.35
C ASP A 552 -6.93 -44.35 13.13
N LEU A 553 -7.30 -43.49 12.17
CA LEU A 553 -7.88 -43.91 10.90
C LEU A 553 -6.88 -44.76 10.08
N LEU A 554 -5.64 -44.31 9.94
CA LEU A 554 -4.59 -45.04 9.22
C LEU A 554 -4.37 -46.44 9.82
N GLY A 555 -4.37 -46.55 11.16
CA GLY A 555 -4.27 -47.83 11.87
C GLY A 555 -5.43 -48.77 11.52
N LYS A 556 -6.67 -48.27 11.55
CA LYS A 556 -7.86 -49.06 11.17
C LYS A 556 -7.81 -49.53 9.71
N VAL A 557 -7.44 -48.65 8.78
CA VAL A 557 -7.33 -49.01 7.35
C VAL A 557 -6.19 -50.01 7.11
N ALA A 558 -5.05 -49.85 7.80
CA ALA A 558 -3.94 -50.79 7.68
C ALA A 558 -4.27 -52.19 8.24
N GLU A 559 -5.08 -52.25 9.30
CA GLU A 559 -5.56 -53.49 9.90
C GLU A 559 -6.57 -54.22 8.99
N GLU A 560 -7.46 -53.49 8.34
CA GLU A 560 -8.41 -54.04 7.36
C GLU A 560 -7.68 -54.53 6.09
N HIS A 561 -6.69 -53.77 5.63
CA HIS A 561 -5.93 -54.05 4.40
C HIS A 561 -4.55 -54.69 4.66
N LYS A 562 -4.43 -55.57 5.67
CA LYS A 562 -3.16 -56.25 6.04
C LYS A 562 -2.44 -56.95 4.89
N ASN A 563 -3.19 -57.42 3.91
CA ASN A 563 -2.65 -58.09 2.73
C ASN A 563 -1.80 -57.13 1.86
N ASN A 564 -2.07 -55.83 1.91
CA ASN A 564 -1.27 -54.82 1.26
C ASN A 564 -0.05 -54.43 2.12
N ARG A 565 0.98 -55.28 2.08
CA ARG A 565 2.22 -55.12 2.87
C ARG A 565 2.94 -53.79 2.60
N GLU A 566 2.80 -53.23 1.40
CA GLU A 566 3.40 -51.94 1.04
C GLU A 566 2.72 -50.79 1.79
N PHE A 567 1.39 -50.72 1.73
CA PHE A 567 0.61 -49.70 2.44
C PHE A 567 0.83 -49.77 3.96
N VAL A 568 0.86 -50.98 4.54
CA VAL A 568 1.14 -51.15 5.98
C VAL A 568 2.54 -50.63 6.36
N LYS A 569 3.55 -50.82 5.49
CA LYS A 569 4.90 -50.26 5.70
C LYS A 569 4.89 -48.73 5.61
N GLU A 570 4.18 -48.15 4.66
CA GLU A 570 4.02 -46.69 4.52
C GLU A 570 3.38 -46.08 5.77
N VAL A 571 2.28 -46.67 6.25
CA VAL A 571 1.59 -46.23 7.48
C VAL A 571 2.51 -46.33 8.68
N LYS A 572 3.22 -47.46 8.83
CA LYS A 572 4.24 -47.60 9.90
C LYS A 572 5.30 -46.51 9.77
N LYS A 573 5.86 -46.26 8.59
CA LYS A 573 6.85 -45.19 8.40
C LYS A 573 6.28 -43.82 8.77
N PHE A 574 5.03 -43.54 8.41
CA PHE A 574 4.36 -42.28 8.71
C PHE A 574 4.15 -42.07 10.22
N VAL A 575 3.68 -43.10 10.93
CA VAL A 575 3.42 -43.06 12.38
C VAL A 575 4.70 -43.18 13.23
N THR A 576 5.71 -43.91 12.72
CA THR A 576 6.93 -44.31 13.46
C THR A 576 8.17 -43.48 13.15
N VAL A 577 8.07 -42.31 12.47
CA VAL A 577 9.20 -41.32 12.44
C VAL A 577 9.70 -40.99 13.87
N ASN A 578 8.88 -41.32 14.87
CA ASN A 578 9.06 -41.26 16.32
C ASN A 578 10.09 -42.20 17.02
N LYS A 579 11.18 -42.70 16.42
CA LYS A 579 12.14 -43.54 17.20
C LYS A 579 13.65 -43.26 17.03
N CYS A 580 14.05 -42.24 16.28
CA CYS A 580 15.46 -41.84 16.21
C CYS A 580 15.62 -40.34 16.49
N CYS A 581 15.38 -39.95 17.74
CA CYS A 581 16.10 -38.88 18.42
C CYS A 581 16.32 -39.33 19.85
#